data_AF-A0A4Q9M6F6-F1
#
_entry.id   AF-A0A4Q9M6F6-F1
#
_cell.length_a   1.000
_cell.length_b   1.000
_cell.length_c   1.000
_cell.angle_alpha   90.00
_cell.angle_beta   90.00
_cell.angle_gamma   90.00
#
_symmetry.space_group_name_H-M   'P 1'
#
loop_
_entity.id
_entity.type
_entity.pdbx_description
1 polymer ?
#
loop_
_entity_poly.entity_id
_entity_poly.type
_entity_poly.pdbx_seq_one_letter_code
_entity_poly.pdbx_strand_id
1 'polypeptide(L)'
;MIEEHRERGWDVAWRSDTTPWDAGSYQPALKERPPKSRDYNEVCKPLGYRANIHVRFEVADFFALTGVKFDLVYDYTFFVAIPPARRGYWGRQMAEIVKSGGILITLIFPIDDDAQTGPPYYVRPQHYNEVLGEGWEALLDKEPEHTLESHKGRGRIVVRRRL
;
A
#
# COMPACT_ATOMS: atom_id res chain seq x y z
N MET A 1 7.22 21.64 3.45
CA MET A 1 8.45 20.82 3.36
C MET A 1 8.50 19.92 2.12
N ILE A 2 7.66 18.88 1.98
CA ILE A 2 7.75 17.96 0.83
C ILE A 2 7.51 18.70 -0.50
N GLU A 3 6.44 19.48 -0.58
CA GLU A 3 6.13 20.26 -1.80
C GLU A 3 7.15 21.39 -2.05
N GLU A 4 7.65 22.03 -0.99
CA GLU A 4 8.64 23.12 -1.06
C GLU A 4 9.97 22.68 -1.68
N HIS A 5 10.42 21.47 -1.35
CA HIS A 5 11.72 20.93 -1.80
C HIS A 5 11.59 19.99 -3.02
N ARG A 6 10.40 19.88 -3.61
CA ARG A 6 10.11 19.11 -4.83
C ARG A 6 10.70 17.69 -4.78
N GLU A 7 11.56 17.34 -5.75
CA GLU A 7 12.17 16.02 -5.92
C GLU A 7 13.00 15.57 -4.70
N ARG A 8 13.51 16.52 -3.91
CA ARG A 8 14.31 16.23 -2.72
C ARG A 8 13.50 16.32 -1.42
N GLY A 9 12.19 16.56 -1.51
CA GLY A 9 11.35 16.77 -0.33
C GLY A 9 11.40 15.63 0.67
N TRP A 10 11.28 14.39 0.20
CA TRP A 10 11.33 13.22 1.06
C TRP A 10 12.73 13.01 1.67
N ASP A 11 13.80 13.19 0.89
CA ASP A 11 15.18 13.12 1.40
C ASP A 11 15.45 14.15 2.51
N VAL A 12 14.93 15.37 2.34
CA VAL A 12 15.05 16.43 3.35
C VAL A 12 14.31 16.03 4.62
N ALA A 13 13.07 15.56 4.51
CA ALA A 13 12.27 15.14 5.66
C ALA A 13 12.94 14.03 6.47
N TRP A 14 13.51 13.03 5.80
CA TRP A 14 14.29 11.97 6.46
C TRP A 14 15.55 12.50 7.15
N ARG A 15 16.31 13.40 6.51
CA ARG A 15 17.53 13.99 7.09
C ARG A 15 17.24 14.93 8.26
N SER A 16 16.05 15.52 8.31
CA SER A 16 15.61 16.40 9.38
C SER A 16 14.78 15.70 10.47
N ASP A 17 14.74 14.37 10.47
CA ASP A 17 13.97 13.56 11.43
C ASP A 17 12.48 13.96 11.49
N THR A 18 11.94 14.41 10.36
CA THR A 18 10.55 14.86 10.23
C THR A 18 9.73 13.77 9.56
N THR A 19 9.46 12.71 10.32
CA THR A 19 8.78 11.50 9.84
C THR A 19 7.48 11.24 10.62
N PRO A 20 6.48 12.15 10.58
CA PRO A 20 5.23 12.01 11.36
C PRO A 20 4.37 10.80 10.94
N TRP A 21 4.66 10.19 9.79
CA TRP A 21 4.03 8.96 9.32
C TRP A 21 4.69 7.68 9.87
N ASP A 22 5.88 7.78 10.47
CA ASP A 22 6.60 6.63 11.01
C ASP A 22 6.08 6.32 12.43
N ALA A 23 5.47 5.14 12.58
CA ALA A 23 4.95 4.66 13.85
C ALA A 23 6.03 4.04 14.76
N GLY A 24 7.28 3.89 14.29
CA GLY A 24 8.39 3.25 14.99
C GLY A 24 8.23 1.74 15.17
N SER A 25 7.26 1.12 14.50
CA SER A 25 6.92 -0.30 14.60
C SER A 25 6.18 -0.79 13.36
N TYR A 26 5.95 -2.10 13.27
CA TYR A 26 5.12 -2.67 12.21
C TYR A 26 3.66 -2.20 12.35
N GLN A 27 2.95 -2.12 11.23
CA GLN A 27 1.53 -1.77 11.19
C GLN A 27 0.67 -2.89 11.81
N PRO A 28 -0.09 -2.62 12.91
CA PRO A 28 -0.96 -3.62 13.54
C PRO A 28 -1.89 -4.41 12.61
N ALA A 29 -2.40 -3.80 11.54
CA ALA A 29 -3.28 -4.48 10.58
C ALA A 29 -2.62 -5.70 9.89
N LEU A 30 -1.28 -5.74 9.84
CA LEU A 30 -0.53 -6.89 9.30
C LEU A 30 -0.58 -8.13 10.21
N LYS A 31 -0.99 -8.00 11.48
CA LYS A 31 -1.18 -9.15 12.38
C LYS A 31 -2.50 -9.89 12.14
N GLU A 32 -3.41 -9.30 11.36
CA GLU A 32 -4.72 -9.87 11.19
C GLU A 32 -4.64 -11.24 10.56
N ARG A 33 -5.30 -12.20 11.20
CA ARG A 33 -5.48 -13.50 10.57
C ARG A 33 -6.43 -13.29 9.40
N PRO A 34 -6.10 -13.89 8.26
CA PRO A 34 -7.02 -13.82 7.16
C PRO A 34 -8.32 -14.56 7.42
N PRO A 35 -9.39 -14.21 6.70
CA PRO A 35 -10.65 -14.94 6.80
C PRO A 35 -10.44 -16.42 6.44
N LYS A 36 -11.18 -17.30 7.11
CA LYS A 36 -11.19 -18.75 6.83
C LYS A 36 -11.96 -19.09 5.53
N SER A 37 -11.75 -18.34 4.45
CA SER A 37 -12.28 -18.72 3.13
C SER A 37 -11.34 -19.72 2.46
N ARG A 38 -11.92 -20.61 1.64
CA ARG A 38 -11.15 -21.65 0.93
C ARG A 38 -10.16 -21.03 -0.06
N ASP A 39 -10.54 -19.93 -0.70
CA ASP A 39 -9.74 -19.23 -1.70
C ASP A 39 -8.56 -18.45 -1.11
N TYR A 40 -8.71 -17.89 0.11
CA TYR A 40 -7.61 -17.14 0.74
C TYR A 40 -6.48 -18.07 1.21
N ASN A 41 -6.82 -19.23 1.78
CA ASN A 41 -5.83 -20.17 2.32
C ASN A 41 -4.97 -20.83 1.23
N GLU A 42 -5.45 -20.92 -0.01
CA GLU A 42 -4.63 -21.35 -1.15
C GLU A 42 -3.63 -20.28 -1.58
N VAL A 43 -4.03 -19.01 -1.55
CA VAL A 43 -3.22 -17.85 -1.93
C VAL A 43 -2.16 -17.51 -0.89
N CYS A 44 -2.51 -17.61 0.40
CA CYS A 44 -1.67 -17.21 1.52
C CYS A 44 -1.45 -18.37 2.47
N LYS A 45 -0.79 -19.43 1.99
CA LYS A 45 -0.38 -20.53 2.87
C LYS A 45 0.57 -20.00 3.94
N PRO A 46 0.33 -20.30 5.24
CA PRO A 46 1.26 -19.91 6.29
C PRO A 46 2.64 -20.48 5.96
N LEU A 47 3.63 -19.60 5.76
CA LEU A 47 5.02 -20.01 5.67
C LEU A 47 5.37 -20.63 7.03
N GLY A 48 5.62 -21.94 7.03
CA GLY A 48 5.95 -22.69 8.23
C GLY A 48 7.03 -21.99 9.06
N TYR A 49 6.85 -22.04 10.38
CA TYR A 49 7.71 -21.37 11.37
C TYR A 49 9.20 -21.67 11.09
N ARG A 50 9.98 -20.59 10.88
CA ARG A 50 11.40 -20.50 10.48
C ARG A 50 11.67 -20.55 8.97
N ALA A 51 11.04 -19.66 8.21
CA ALA A 51 11.62 -19.25 6.94
C ALA A 51 12.89 -18.41 7.20
N ASN A 52 13.99 -18.70 6.51
CA ASN A 52 15.10 -17.75 6.38
C ASN A 52 14.55 -16.52 5.64
N ILE A 53 14.23 -15.46 6.37
CA ILE A 53 13.70 -14.24 5.78
C ILE A 53 14.88 -13.49 5.15
N HIS A 54 14.92 -13.46 3.83
CA HIS A 54 15.84 -12.61 3.08
C HIS A 54 15.20 -11.25 2.86
N VAL A 55 15.73 -10.22 3.51
CA VAL A 55 15.28 -8.83 3.34
C VAL A 55 16.31 -8.09 2.51
N ARG A 56 15.85 -7.39 1.47
CA ARG A 56 16.67 -6.49 0.65
C ARG A 56 16.01 -5.12 0.62
N PHE A 57 16.79 -4.09 0.91
CA PHE A 57 16.41 -2.69 0.71
C PHE A 57 17.04 -2.19 -0.57
N GLU A 58 16.25 -1.51 -1.40
CA GLU A 58 16.72 -0.94 -2.67
C GLU A 58 16.35 0.53 -2.73
N VAL A 59 17.33 1.38 -3.04
CA VAL A 59 17.11 2.79 -3.37
C VAL A 59 16.76 2.85 -4.85
N ALA A 60 15.48 3.01 -5.16
CA ALA A 60 14.96 3.01 -6.52
C ALA A 60 13.75 3.93 -6.66
N ASP A 61 13.52 4.42 -7.89
CA ASP A 61 12.24 5.03 -8.26
C ASP A 61 11.24 3.93 -8.61
N PHE A 62 10.17 3.83 -7.81
CA PHE A 62 9.07 2.91 -8.03
C PHE A 62 8.53 2.94 -9.47
N PHE A 63 8.40 4.14 -10.06
CA PHE A 63 7.87 4.31 -11.42
C PHE A 63 8.85 3.91 -12.53
N ALA A 64 10.11 3.66 -12.18
CA ALA A 64 11.16 3.22 -13.10
C ALA A 64 11.54 1.74 -12.91
N LEU A 65 10.90 1.02 -11.99
CA LEU A 65 11.16 -0.40 -11.76
C LEU A 65 10.78 -1.22 -13.00
N THR A 66 11.72 -2.03 -13.49
CA THR A 66 11.54 -2.91 -14.65
C THR A 66 12.21 -4.26 -14.40
N GLY A 67 11.81 -5.30 -15.14
CA GLY A 67 12.44 -6.63 -15.08
C GLY A 67 12.16 -7.44 -13.81
N VAL A 68 11.34 -6.93 -12.90
CA VAL A 68 10.91 -7.60 -11.66
C VAL A 68 9.41 -7.85 -11.68
N LYS A 69 9.00 -8.98 -11.09
CA LYS A 69 7.59 -9.31 -10.87
C LYS A 69 7.42 -9.95 -9.50
N PHE A 70 6.41 -9.52 -8.75
CA PHE A 70 6.14 -9.96 -7.39
C PHE A 70 4.86 -10.79 -7.32
N ASP A 71 4.88 -11.83 -6.50
CA ASP A 71 3.69 -12.61 -6.15
C ASP A 71 2.76 -11.84 -5.20
N LEU A 72 3.32 -10.93 -4.40
CA LEU A 72 2.60 -10.09 -3.45
C LEU A 72 3.22 -8.69 -3.40
N VAL A 73 2.38 -7.65 -3.42
CA VAL A 73 2.76 -6.26 -3.13
C VAL A 73 1.87 -5.73 -2.01
N TYR A 74 2.47 -5.01 -1.06
CA TYR A 74 1.77 -4.34 0.04
C TYR A 74 2.00 -2.83 -0.06
N ASP A 75 0.92 -2.06 -0.15
CA ASP A 75 0.95 -0.60 -0.15
C ASP A 75 0.29 -0.07 1.13
N TYR A 76 1.06 0.71 1.89
CA TYR A 76 0.57 1.50 3.00
C TYR A 76 1.37 2.80 3.06
N THR A 77 0.68 3.94 3.20
CA THR A 77 1.28 5.29 3.20
C THR A 77 2.09 5.68 1.95
N PHE A 78 2.14 4.84 0.91
CA PHE A 78 2.85 5.14 -0.34
C PHE A 78 1.91 5.78 -1.38
N PHE A 79 0.76 5.17 -1.66
CA PHE A 79 -0.21 5.75 -2.60
C PHE A 79 -0.66 7.17 -2.23
N VAL A 80 -0.86 7.42 -0.93
CA VAL A 80 -1.27 8.72 -0.40
C VAL A 80 -0.15 9.77 -0.38
N ALA A 81 1.10 9.34 -0.52
CA ALA A 81 2.24 10.24 -0.68
C ALA A 81 2.37 10.75 -2.13
N ILE A 82 1.71 10.09 -3.09
CA ILE A 82 1.75 10.43 -4.51
C ILE A 82 0.71 11.52 -4.81
N PRO A 83 1.08 12.63 -5.48
CA PRO A 83 0.14 13.65 -5.92
C PRO A 83 -1.02 13.04 -6.75
N PRO A 84 -2.28 13.47 -6.55
CA PRO A 84 -3.43 12.86 -7.21
C PRO A 84 -3.30 12.72 -8.73
N ALA A 85 -2.77 13.74 -9.40
CA ALA A 85 -2.53 13.74 -10.85
C ALA A 85 -1.56 12.65 -11.34
N ARG A 86 -0.74 12.08 -10.44
CA ARG A 86 0.23 11.01 -10.76
C ARG A 86 -0.25 9.61 -10.39
N ARG A 87 -1.40 9.45 -9.73
CA ARG A 87 -1.90 8.14 -9.26
C ARG A 87 -2.19 7.16 -10.42
N GLY A 88 -2.51 7.65 -11.61
CA GLY A 88 -2.62 6.79 -12.81
C GLY A 88 -1.31 6.08 -13.17
N TYR A 89 -0.14 6.69 -12.88
CA TYR A 89 1.15 6.00 -13.05
C TYR A 89 1.33 4.90 -12.02
N TRP A 90 0.81 5.07 -10.80
CA TRP A 90 0.88 4.04 -9.75
C TRP A 90 0.07 2.81 -10.15
N GLY A 91 -1.15 3.00 -10.67
CA GLY A 91 -1.99 1.89 -11.11
C GLY A 91 -1.35 1.09 -12.24
N ARG A 92 -0.79 1.79 -13.25
CA ARG A 92 0.00 1.16 -14.32
C ARG A 92 1.20 0.40 -13.80
N GLN A 93 1.95 0.98 -12.86
CA GLN A 93 3.14 0.34 -12.32
C GLN A 93 2.79 -0.90 -11.48
N MET A 94 1.72 -0.87 -10.69
CA MET A 94 1.22 -2.06 -10.00
C MET A 94 0.82 -3.16 -10.99
N ALA A 95 0.14 -2.79 -12.08
CA ALA A 95 -0.17 -3.66 -13.20
C ALA A 95 1.06 -4.00 -14.06
N GLU A 96 2.25 -3.48 -13.78
CA GLU A 96 3.48 -3.99 -14.38
C GLU A 96 4.12 -4.98 -13.41
N ILE A 97 4.34 -4.60 -12.15
CA ILE A 97 5.19 -5.38 -11.24
C ILE A 97 4.49 -6.54 -10.54
N VAL A 98 3.15 -6.61 -10.47
CA VAL A 98 2.45 -7.76 -9.82
C VAL A 98 2.25 -8.87 -10.84
N LYS A 99 2.55 -10.15 -10.56
CA LYS A 99 2.28 -11.23 -11.54
C LYS A 99 0.77 -11.39 -11.80
N SER A 100 0.35 -11.91 -12.97
CA SER A 100 -1.03 -12.41 -13.12
C SER A 100 -1.27 -13.53 -12.09
N GLY A 101 -2.42 -13.51 -11.42
CA GLY A 101 -2.73 -14.30 -10.22
C GLY A 101 -2.08 -13.79 -8.93
N GLY A 102 -1.16 -12.82 -9.00
CA GLY A 102 -0.49 -12.20 -7.86
C GLY A 102 -1.41 -11.26 -7.08
N ILE A 103 -0.97 -10.90 -5.88
CA ILE A 103 -1.79 -10.18 -4.89
C ILE A 103 -1.29 -8.76 -4.65
N LEU A 104 -2.23 -7.82 -4.61
CA LEU A 104 -2.02 -6.46 -4.12
C LEU A 104 -2.85 -6.27 -2.84
N ILE A 105 -2.17 -5.98 -1.74
CA ILE A 105 -2.79 -5.61 -0.46
C ILE A 105 -2.62 -4.11 -0.27
N THR A 106 -3.71 -3.37 -0.16
CA THR A 106 -3.69 -1.93 0.14
C THR A 106 -4.31 -1.67 1.50
N LEU A 107 -3.56 -1.04 2.40
CA LEU A 107 -4.13 -0.43 3.60
C LEU A 107 -4.47 1.02 3.28
N ILE A 108 -5.73 1.24 2.91
CA ILE A 108 -6.28 2.51 2.48
C ILE A 108 -6.47 3.39 3.70
N PHE A 109 -5.62 4.41 3.85
CA PHE A 109 -5.64 5.40 4.92
C PHE A 109 -4.86 6.63 4.46
N PRO A 110 -5.26 7.87 4.79
CA PRO A 110 -6.44 8.21 5.60
C PRO A 110 -7.71 8.36 4.77
N ILE A 111 -8.80 7.77 5.25
CA ILE A 111 -10.15 8.00 4.73
C ILE A 111 -10.75 9.16 5.54
N ASP A 112 -10.53 10.37 5.02
CA ASP A 112 -11.00 11.63 5.60
C ASP A 112 -11.93 12.35 4.62
N ASP A 113 -12.53 13.46 5.08
CA ASP A 113 -13.24 14.40 4.21
C ASP A 113 -12.30 14.98 3.14
N ASP A 114 -12.87 15.55 2.06
CA ASP A 114 -12.16 15.93 0.82
C ASP A 114 -11.19 17.12 0.98
N ALA A 115 -10.22 16.99 1.88
CA ALA A 115 -9.12 17.91 2.09
C ALA A 115 -8.11 17.73 0.95
N GLN A 116 -7.98 18.75 0.10
CA GLN A 116 -7.02 18.78 -1.01
C GLN A 116 -5.57 19.04 -0.55
N THR A 117 -5.28 18.88 0.74
CA THR A 117 -3.94 19.04 1.32
C THR A 117 -3.21 17.70 1.40
N GLY A 118 -1.89 17.72 1.24
CA GLY A 118 -1.06 16.54 1.44
C GLY A 118 0.43 16.87 1.27
N PRO A 119 1.30 15.84 1.31
CA PRO A 119 1.01 14.46 1.72
C PRO A 119 0.85 14.31 3.24
N PRO A 120 0.07 13.31 3.74
CA PRO A 120 -0.74 12.38 2.97
C PRO A 120 -1.96 13.09 2.36
N TYR A 121 -2.24 12.81 1.09
CA TYR A 121 -3.50 13.22 0.46
C TYR A 121 -4.62 12.26 0.89
N TYR A 122 -5.83 12.77 1.13
CA TYR A 122 -6.98 11.92 1.48
C TYR A 122 -7.25 10.85 0.40
N VAL A 123 -7.83 9.74 0.82
CA VAL A 123 -8.19 8.63 -0.06
C VAL A 123 -9.50 7.97 0.29
N ARG A 124 -10.10 7.34 -0.72
CA ARG A 124 -11.25 6.43 -0.60
C ARG A 124 -10.94 5.18 -1.44
N PRO A 125 -11.61 4.03 -1.21
CA PRO A 125 -11.46 2.84 -2.05
C PRO A 125 -11.61 3.11 -3.55
N GLN A 126 -12.48 4.04 -3.92
CA GLN A 126 -12.75 4.45 -5.29
C GLN A 126 -11.49 4.98 -6.00
N HIS A 127 -10.65 5.77 -5.32
CA HIS A 127 -9.42 6.31 -5.92
C HIS A 127 -8.42 5.22 -6.33
N TYR A 128 -8.44 4.07 -5.64
CA TYR A 128 -7.64 2.90 -6.01
C TYR A 128 -8.27 2.16 -7.18
N ASN A 129 -9.59 1.95 -7.13
CA ASN A 129 -10.33 1.22 -8.17
C ASN A 129 -10.23 1.93 -9.53
N GLU A 130 -10.31 3.26 -9.55
CA GLU A 130 -10.20 4.09 -10.76
C GLU A 130 -8.87 3.88 -11.50
N VAL A 131 -7.76 3.82 -10.77
CA VAL A 131 -6.42 3.73 -11.38
C VAL A 131 -6.00 2.29 -11.66
N LEU A 132 -6.57 1.31 -10.95
CA LEU A 132 -6.33 -0.12 -11.17
C LEU A 132 -7.15 -0.66 -12.35
N GLY A 133 -8.36 -0.14 -12.56
CA GLY A 133 -9.25 -0.57 -13.65
C GLY A 133 -9.74 -2.02 -13.48
N GLU A 134 -10.15 -2.64 -14.60
CA GLU A 134 -10.81 -3.95 -14.62
C GLU A 134 -9.85 -5.15 -14.50
N GLY A 135 -8.54 -4.93 -14.52
CA GLY A 135 -7.52 -5.99 -14.43
C GLY A 135 -7.34 -6.60 -13.03
N TRP A 136 -8.27 -6.33 -12.10
CA TRP A 136 -8.14 -6.68 -10.69
C TRP A 136 -9.48 -7.16 -10.12
N GLU A 137 -9.41 -8.26 -9.38
CA GLU A 137 -10.52 -8.82 -8.62
C GLU A 137 -10.33 -8.50 -7.14
N ALA A 138 -11.34 -7.89 -6.48
CA ALA A 138 -11.31 -7.69 -5.04
C ALA A 138 -11.69 -8.99 -4.30
N LEU A 139 -10.74 -9.54 -3.55
CA LEU A 139 -10.92 -10.76 -2.75
C LEU A 139 -11.38 -10.47 -1.32
N LEU A 140 -11.02 -9.30 -0.79
CA LEU A 140 -11.37 -8.84 0.55
C LEU A 140 -11.48 -7.32 0.54
N ASP A 141 -12.49 -6.78 1.21
CA ASP A 141 -12.61 -5.36 1.52
C ASP A 141 -13.28 -5.20 2.89
N LYS A 142 -12.50 -4.86 3.92
CA LYS A 142 -13.01 -4.70 5.29
C LYS A 142 -12.29 -3.57 6.03
N GLU A 143 -12.87 -3.15 7.14
CA GLU A 143 -12.14 -2.35 8.13
C GLU A 143 -11.12 -3.25 8.87
N PRO A 144 -9.91 -2.75 9.17
CA PRO A 144 -8.95 -3.49 9.97
C PRO A 144 -9.46 -3.72 11.40
N GLU A 145 -9.37 -4.96 11.87
CA GLU A 145 -9.64 -5.37 13.26
C GLU A 145 -8.56 -4.84 14.23
N HIS A 146 -7.34 -4.69 13.73
CA HIS A 146 -6.21 -4.19 14.52
C HIS A 146 -5.65 -2.93 13.87
N THR A 147 -5.86 -1.79 14.52
CA THR A 147 -5.38 -0.49 14.02
C THR A 147 -4.93 0.41 15.15
N LEU A 148 -4.15 1.43 14.83
CA LEU A 148 -3.79 2.48 15.77
C LEU A 148 -5.04 3.28 16.15
N GLU A 149 -5.09 3.82 17.37
CA GLU A 149 -6.26 4.57 17.85
C GLU A 149 -6.62 5.72 16.91
N SER A 150 -5.61 6.44 16.40
CA SER A 150 -5.76 7.53 15.44
C SER A 150 -6.32 7.11 14.08
N HIS A 151 -6.33 5.81 13.76
CA HIS A 151 -6.72 5.25 12.47
C HIS A 151 -8.07 4.50 12.53
N LYS A 152 -8.68 4.35 13.72
CA LYS A 152 -9.99 3.70 13.86
C LYS A 152 -11.06 4.42 13.05
N GLY A 153 -11.84 3.65 12.28
CA GLY A 153 -12.90 4.17 11.41
C GLY A 153 -12.41 4.98 10.20
N ARG A 154 -11.08 5.12 10.01
CA ARG A 154 -10.46 5.94 8.96
C ARG A 154 -9.64 5.11 7.96
N GLY A 155 -9.78 3.78 8.02
CA GLY A 155 -8.97 2.88 7.23
C GLY A 155 -9.72 1.67 6.72
N ARG A 156 -9.33 1.16 5.55
CA ARG A 156 -9.81 -0.10 4.99
C ARG A 156 -8.64 -0.95 4.50
N ILE A 157 -8.68 -2.24 4.75
CA ILE A 157 -7.77 -3.20 4.12
C ILE A 157 -8.48 -3.86 2.95
N VAL A 158 -7.88 -3.75 1.77
CA VAL A 158 -8.40 -4.34 0.54
C VAL A 158 -7.35 -5.25 -0.07
N VAL A 159 -7.73 -6.50 -0.33
CA VAL A 159 -6.89 -7.50 -1.00
C VAL A 159 -7.43 -7.72 -2.40
N ARG A 160 -6.58 -7.56 -3.40
CA ARG A 160 -6.92 -7.73 -4.81
C ARG A 160 -6.03 -8.78 -5.46
N ARG A 161 -6.60 -9.57 -6.37
CA ARG A 161 -5.86 -10.45 -7.27
C ARG A 161 -5.75 -9.79 -8.63
N ARG A 162 -4.56 -9.81 -9.21
CA ARG A 162 -4.36 -9.41 -10.60
C ARG A 162 -4.89 -10.50 -11.54
N LEU A 163 -5.73 -10.12 -12.50
CA LEU A 163 -6.22 -11.02 -13.55
C LEU A 163 -5.14 -11.28 -14.61
#